data_AF-A0A3S4HXM7-F1
#
_entry.id   AF-A0A3S4HXM7-F1
#
_cell.length_a   1.000
_cell.length_b   1.000
_cell.length_c   1.000
_cell.angle_alpha   90.00
_cell.angle_beta   90.00
_cell.angle_gamma   90.00
#
_symmetry.space_group_name_H-M   'P 1'
#
loop_
_entity.id
_entity.type
_entity.pdbx_description
1 polymer ?
#
loop_
_entity_poly.entity_id
_entity_poly.type
_entity_poly.pdbx_seq_one_letter_code
_entity_poly.pdbx_strand_id
1 'polypeptide(L)' 'MELMAAIVALEALKEHCEVVLSTDSQYVRQGITQWIHNWKKRAGKRQRKSR' A
#
# COMPACT_ATOMS: atom_id res chain seq x y z
N MET A 1 -7.49 -10.21 2.44
CA MET A 1 -8.80 -9.95 1.83
C MET A 1 -9.03 -8.45 1.65
N GLU A 2 -8.98 -7.62 2.70
CA GLU A 2 -9.23 -6.17 2.59
C GLU A 2 -8.18 -5.41 1.74
N LEU A 3 -6.89 -5.72 1.90
CA LEU A 3 -5.86 -5.18 1.01
C LEU A 3 -6.04 -5.63 -0.44
N MET A 4 -6.44 -6.88 -0.65
CA MET A 4 -6.66 -7.39 -2.01
C MET A 4 -7.83 -6.65 -2.67
N ALA A 5 -8.89 -6.36 -1.93
CA ALA A 5 -10.00 -5.55 -2.43
C ALA A 5 -9.55 -4.14 -2.85
N ALA A 6 -8.72 -3.47 -2.03
CA ALA A 6 -8.18 -2.16 -2.39
C ALA A 6 -7.25 -2.22 -3.62
N ILE A 7 -6.42 -3.26 -3.73
CA ILE A 7 -5.53 -3.46 -4.89
C ILE A 7 -6.36 -3.67 -6.16
N VAL A 8 -7.27 -4.64 -6.17
CA VAL A 8 -8.08 -4.96 -7.35
C VAL A 8 -8.96 -3.78 -7.76
N ALA A 9 -9.53 -3.04 -6.81
CA ALA A 9 -10.32 -1.85 -7.11
C ALA A 9 -9.51 -0.75 -7.82
N LEU A 10 -8.26 -0.54 -7.40
CA LEU A 10 -7.37 0.45 -8.01
C LEU A 10 -6.77 -0.04 -9.34
N GLU A 11 -6.48 -1.34 -9.47
CA GLU A 11 -5.99 -1.96 -10.72
C GLU A 11 -7.05 -2.00 -11.83
N ALA A 12 -8.34 -2.03 -11.46
CA ALA A 12 -9.43 -1.99 -12.42
C ALA A 12 -9.60 -0.63 -13.13
N LEU A 13 -8.96 0.43 -12.63
CA LEU A 13 -9.00 1.76 -13.22
C LEU A 13 -8.15 1.79 -14.49
N LYS A 14 -8.78 2.14 -15.62
CA LYS A 14 -8.15 2.08 -16.95
C LYS A 14 -7.31 3.32 -17.29
N GLU A 15 -7.45 4.37 -16.50
CA GLU A 15 -6.79 5.66 -16.71
C GLU A 15 -6.56 6.38 -15.38
N HIS A 16 -5.69 7.40 -15.41
CA HIS A 16 -5.43 8.23 -14.25
C HIS A 16 -6.67 9.03 -13.88
N CYS A 17 -7.16 8.83 -12.66
CA CYS A 17 -8.32 9.52 -12.14
C CYS A 17 -8.14 9.85 -10.66
N GLU A 18 -8.87 10.85 -10.19
CA GLU A 18 -8.98 11.15 -8.77
C GLU A 18 -9.96 10.17 -8.12
N VAL A 19 -9.55 9.52 -7.03
CA VAL A 19 -10.31 8.45 -6.39
C VAL A 19 -10.49 8.75 -4.91
N VAL A 20 -11.73 8.65 -4.43
CA VAL A 20 -12.06 8.64 -3.01
C VAL A 20 -12.34 7.19 -2.60
N LEU A 21 -11.36 6.55 -1.97
CA LEU A 21 -11.47 5.16 -1.52
C LEU A 21 -11.89 5.12 -0.05
N SER A 22 -13.10 4.61 0.21
CA SER A 22 -13.63 4.39 1.56
C SER A 22 -13.47 2.93 1.96
N THR A 23 -12.86 2.69 3.12
CA THR A 23 -12.68 1.34 3.69
C THR A 23 -12.83 1.40 5.20
N ASP A 24 -13.45 0.38 5.78
CA ASP A 24 -13.52 0.13 7.22
C ASP A 24 -12.28 -0.58 7.77
N SER A 25 -11.40 -1.05 6.88
CA SER A 25 -10.18 -1.76 7.24
C SER A 25 -9.19 -0.85 7.99
N GLN A 26 -9.00 -1.13 9.28
CA GLN A 26 -7.93 -0.51 10.05
C GLN A 26 -6.55 -0.88 9.51
N TYR A 27 -6.38 -2.07 8.93
CA TYR A 27 -5.11 -2.52 8.39
C TYR A 27 -4.71 -1.74 7.14
N VAL A 28 -5.64 -1.53 6.20
CA VAL A 28 -5.42 -0.68 5.03
C VAL A 28 -5.14 0.76 5.47
N ARG A 29 -5.94 1.29 6.41
CA ARG A 29 -5.77 2.64 6.95
C ARG A 29 -4.39 2.84 7.57
N GLN A 30 -3.95 1.96 8.46
CA GLN A 30 -2.63 2.04 9.11
C GLN A 30 -1.49 1.80 8.11
N GLY A 31 -1.68 0.90 7.15
CA GLY A 31 -0.72 0.66 6.08
C GLY A 31 -0.41 1.93 5.28
N ILE A 32 -1.45 2.63 4.82
CA ILE A 32 -1.30 3.85 4.01
C ILE A 32 -0.84 5.04 4.86
N THR A 33 -1.38 5.20 6.06
CA THR A 33 -1.08 6.40 6.87
C THR A 33 0.25 6.32 7.62
N GLN A 34 0.67 5.13 8.08
CA GLN A 34 1.81 4.99 8.99
C GLN A 34 2.96 4.17 8.39
N TRP A 35 2.67 3.00 7.80
CA TRP A 35 3.72 2.03 7.49
C TRP A 35 4.39 2.26 6.15
N ILE A 36 3.64 2.68 5.12
CA ILE A 36 4.16 2.81 3.75
C ILE A 36 5.37 3.74 3.65
N HIS A 37 5.40 4.82 4.42
CA HIS A 37 6.54 5.75 4.50
C HIS A 37 7.80 5.06 5.03
N ASN A 38 7.64 4.30 6.11
CA ASN A 38 8.72 3.55 6.73
C ASN A 38 9.21 2.40 5.84
N TRP A 39 8.28 1.70 5.15
CA TRP A 39 8.62 0.67 4.18
C TRP A 39 9.39 1.24 3.00
N LYS A 40 8.94 2.36 2.41
CA LYS A 40 9.65 3.04 1.32
C LYS A 40 11.06 3.47 1.75
N LYS A 41 11.21 3.99 2.97
CA LYS A 41 12.52 4.35 3.56
C LYS A 41 13.43 3.15 3.81
N ARG A 42 12.85 2.00 4.19
CA ARG A 42 13.59 0.75 4.46
C ARG A 42 13.85 -0.07 3.20
N ALA A 43 13.10 0.12 2.11
CA ALA A 43 13.27 -0.59 0.85
C ALA A 43 14.68 -0.40 0.28
N GLY A 44 15.27 0.79 0.40
CA GLY A 44 16.67 1.06 0.02
C GLY A 44 17.72 0.53 1.02
N LYS A 45 17.30 -0.04 2.15
CA LYS A 45 18.18 -0.53 3.24
C LYS A 45 18.11 -2.04 3.45
N ARG A 46 17.62 -2.81 2.47
CA ARG A 46 17.77 -4.27 2.51
C ARG A 46 19.24 -4.61 2.27
N GLN A 47 19.98 -4.53 3.36
CA GLN A 47 21.38 -4.91 3.45
C GLN A 47 21.53 -6.33 2.91
N ARG A 48 22.46 -6.50 1.97
CA ARG A 48 23.12 -7.78 1.69
C ARG A 48 23.48 -8.42 3.03
N LYS A 49 22.68 -9.37 3.52
CA LYS A 49 23.22 -10.39 4.41
C LYS A 49 24.06 -11.30 3.52
N SER A 50 25.31 -10.89 3.30
CA SER A 50 26.34 -11.83 2.90
C SER A 50 26.51 -12.79 4.06
N ARG A 51 26.05 -14.03 3.88
CA ARG A 51 26.67 -15.16 4.57
C ARG A 51 28.01 -15.44 3.92
#